data_AF-A0A961ZI53-F1
#
_entry.id   AF-A0A961ZI53-F1
#
_cell.length_a   1.000
_cell.length_b   1.000
_cell.length_c   1.000
_cell.angle_alpha   90.00
_cell.angle_beta   90.00
_cell.angle_gamma   90.00
#
_symmetry.space_group_name_H-M   'P 1'
#
loop_
_entity.id
_entity.type
_entity.pdbx_description
1 polymer ?
#
loop_
_entity_poly.entity_id
_entity_poly.type
_entity_poly.pdbx_seq_one_letter_code
_entity_poly.pdbx_strand_id
1 'polypeptide(L)'
;MTTSNTNSGRFLKSGLALALALGVGFSSMLVTDDAEARRGGKGYYSQSYDFDRPMHGYEGHARPGYYCSYKRLPKRVCRETKNGETCKIVGWTLEQNCY
;
A
#
# COMPACT_ATOMS: atom_id res chain seq x y z
N MET A 1 15.60 8.29 -60.43
CA MET A 1 15.10 8.87 -61.69
C MET A 1 13.61 8.53 -61.76
N THR A 2 12.62 9.40 -61.76
CA THR A 2 12.56 10.87 -61.91
C THR A 2 11.14 11.30 -61.43
N THR A 3 11.06 12.40 -60.65
CA THR A 3 9.94 13.39 -60.49
C THR A 3 8.50 12.91 -60.17
N SER A 4 7.88 13.31 -59.04
CA SER A 4 7.27 14.63 -58.70
C SER A 4 6.15 15.01 -59.70
N ASN A 5 4.94 15.50 -59.37
CA ASN A 5 4.54 16.44 -58.33
C ASN A 5 2.98 16.58 -58.31
N THR A 6 2.39 16.58 -57.10
CA THR A 6 1.32 17.45 -56.55
C THR A 6 0.16 18.02 -57.39
N ASN A 7 -1.09 17.81 -56.92
CA ASN A 7 -2.09 18.88 -56.77
C ASN A 7 -3.14 18.49 -55.69
N SER A 8 -3.03 19.00 -54.46
CA SER A 8 -3.67 20.23 -53.95
C SER A 8 -5.17 20.11 -53.64
N GLY A 9 -5.47 19.68 -52.42
CA GLY A 9 -6.75 19.91 -51.74
C GLY A 9 -6.45 20.36 -50.30
N ARG A 10 -6.45 21.67 -50.08
CA ARG A 10 -6.07 22.30 -48.80
C ARG A 10 -7.24 22.27 -47.80
N PHE A 11 -6.85 22.27 -46.51
CA PHE A 11 -7.63 22.68 -45.32
C PHE A 11 -8.70 21.67 -44.89
N LEU A 12 -8.87 21.27 -43.62
CA LEU A 12 -8.64 21.97 -42.36
C LEU A 12 -8.14 21.01 -41.26
N LYS A 13 -7.39 21.61 -40.35
CA LYS A 13 -6.94 21.10 -39.05
C LYS A 13 -8.15 20.78 -38.15
N SER A 14 -8.12 19.62 -37.51
CA SER A 14 -8.77 19.28 -36.21
C SER A 14 -8.23 17.88 -35.85
N GLY A 15 -7.41 17.63 -34.83
CA GLY A 15 -7.38 18.26 -33.52
C GLY A 15 -8.16 17.42 -32.52
N LEU A 16 -7.72 16.19 -32.23
CA LEU A 16 -8.05 15.49 -30.99
C LEU A 16 -7.04 14.35 -30.73
N ALA A 17 -5.95 14.66 -30.02
CA ALA A 17 -5.10 13.65 -29.43
C ALA A 17 -5.76 13.16 -28.14
N LEU A 18 -6.32 11.95 -28.15
CA LEU A 18 -6.85 11.29 -26.96
C LEU A 18 -5.69 10.51 -26.29
N ALA A 19 -5.05 11.11 -25.30
CA ALA A 19 -4.09 10.42 -24.44
C ALA A 19 -4.84 9.66 -23.34
N LEU A 20 -5.05 8.35 -23.51
CA LEU A 20 -5.51 7.48 -22.43
C LEU A 20 -4.29 6.98 -21.64
N ALA A 21 -4.03 7.60 -20.49
CA ALA A 21 -3.11 7.06 -19.49
C ALA A 21 -3.87 6.02 -18.64
N LEU A 22 -3.71 4.74 -18.95
CA LEU A 22 -4.18 3.65 -18.09
C LEU A 22 -3.07 3.32 -17.07
N GLY A 23 -3.16 3.94 -15.90
CA GLY A 23 -2.40 3.55 -14.72
C GLY A 23 -2.86 2.17 -14.25
N VAL A 24 -2.00 1.17 -14.39
CA VAL A 24 -2.25 -0.20 -13.94
C VAL A 24 -1.96 -0.35 -12.45
N GLY A 25 -3.03 -0.51 -11.67
CA GLY A 25 -3.17 -1.55 -10.64
C GLY A 25 -2.47 -1.32 -9.28
N PHE A 26 -3.10 -0.58 -8.37
CA PHE A 26 -2.92 -0.80 -6.93
C PHE A 26 -3.91 -1.89 -6.50
N SER A 27 -3.49 -3.15 -6.46
CA SER A 27 -4.31 -4.25 -5.94
C SER A 27 -4.29 -4.22 -4.42
N SER A 28 -5.25 -3.54 -3.79
CA SER A 28 -5.53 -3.69 -2.36
C SER A 28 -6.21 -5.05 -2.12
N MET A 29 -5.42 -6.09 -1.84
CA MET A 29 -5.90 -7.32 -1.22
C MET A 29 -6.30 -7.02 0.22
N LEU A 30 -7.54 -6.59 0.43
CA LEU A 30 -8.18 -6.62 1.74
C LEU A 30 -8.66 -8.06 1.97
N VAL A 31 -7.83 -8.86 2.64
CA VAL A 31 -8.31 -10.10 3.27
C VAL A 31 -9.08 -9.67 4.52
N THR A 32 -10.39 -9.51 4.39
CA THR A 32 -11.29 -9.45 5.54
C THR A 32 -11.69 -10.89 5.87
N ASP A 33 -11.10 -11.43 6.94
CA ASP A 33 -11.55 -12.70 7.50
C ASP A 33 -12.88 -12.45 8.21
N ASP A 34 -13.98 -12.64 7.48
CA ASP A 34 -15.36 -12.44 7.96
C ASP A 34 -15.80 -13.51 9.00
N ALA A 35 -14.90 -14.37 9.49
CA ALA A 35 -15.25 -15.38 10.48
C ALA A 35 -15.37 -14.81 11.91
N GLU A 36 -14.75 -13.67 12.20
CA GLU A 36 -14.69 -13.10 13.56
C GLU A 36 -15.88 -12.16 13.90
N ALA A 37 -16.67 -11.75 12.91
CA ALA A 37 -17.78 -10.80 13.09
C ALA A 37 -19.10 -11.44 13.57
N ARG A 38 -19.16 -12.76 13.75
CA ARG A 38 -20.42 -13.52 13.97
C ARG A 38 -20.75 -13.88 15.42
N ARG A 39 -19.99 -13.43 16.42
CA ARG A 39 -20.35 -13.64 17.84
C ARG A 39 -20.48 -12.28 18.52
N GLY A 40 -21.69 -11.90 18.90
CA GLY A 40 -22.05 -10.62 19.52
C GLY A 40 -21.47 -10.37 20.94
N GLY A 41 -20.20 -10.71 21.16
CA GLY A 41 -19.37 -10.24 22.26
C GLY A 41 -18.27 -9.34 21.69
N LYS A 42 -17.58 -8.58 22.55
CA LYS A 42 -16.47 -7.71 22.14
C LYS A 42 -15.42 -8.54 21.41
N GLY A 43 -15.46 -8.51 20.09
CA GLY A 43 -14.61 -9.34 19.25
C GLY A 43 -13.17 -8.90 19.41
N TYR A 44 -12.26 -9.87 19.46
CA TYR A 44 -10.85 -9.57 19.25
C TYR A 44 -10.72 -8.90 17.89
N TYR A 45 -9.98 -7.80 17.84
CA TYR A 45 -9.69 -7.10 16.60
C TYR A 45 -8.18 -6.96 16.46
N SER A 46 -7.65 -7.30 15.29
CA SER A 46 -6.24 -7.14 14.97
C SER A 46 -6.06 -6.55 13.58
N GLN A 47 -5.14 -5.59 13.45
CA GLN A 47 -4.71 -5.05 12.17
C GLN A 47 -3.22 -4.78 12.17
N SER A 48 -2.60 -4.93 11.00
CA SER A 48 -1.20 -4.65 10.79
C SER A 48 -1.01 -3.66 9.65
N TYR A 49 -0.15 -2.67 9.87
CA TYR A 49 0.15 -1.62 8.90
C TYR A 49 1.66 -1.48 8.72
N ASP A 50 2.09 -1.34 7.47
CA ASP A 50 3.50 -1.18 7.13
C ASP A 50 3.87 0.28 6.86
N PHE A 51 4.99 0.70 7.45
CA PHE A 51 5.52 2.06 7.34
C PHE A 51 7.05 2.05 7.22
N ASP A 52 7.61 3.10 6.62
CA ASP A 52 9.06 3.29 6.53
C ASP A 52 9.70 3.74 7.86
N ARG A 53 8.86 4.10 8.85
CA ARG A 53 9.27 4.62 10.16
C ARG A 53 8.38 4.08 11.27
N PRO A 54 8.83 4.05 12.54
CA PRO A 54 8.01 3.57 13.64
C PRO A 54 6.83 4.54 13.86
N MET A 55 5.60 4.04 13.70
CA MET A 55 4.38 4.80 13.92
C MET A 55 3.78 4.54 15.30
N HIS A 56 2.96 5.47 15.77
CA HIS A 56 2.15 5.30 16.98
C HIS A 56 0.77 4.78 16.59
N GLY A 57 0.36 3.68 17.22
CA GLY A 57 -1.04 3.24 17.20
C GLY A 57 -1.83 3.88 18.34
N TYR A 58 -3.06 3.41 18.50
CA TYR A 58 -3.93 3.79 19.60
C TYR A 58 -3.68 2.90 20.82
N GLU A 59 -3.54 3.53 21.99
CA GLU A 59 -3.38 2.86 23.28
C GLU A 59 -4.46 3.40 24.23
N GLY A 60 -5.31 2.51 24.74
CA GLY A 60 -6.36 2.89 25.69
C GLY A 60 -7.70 2.19 25.47
N HIS A 61 -8.68 2.61 26.27
CA HIS A 61 -10.04 2.10 26.17
C HIS A 61 -10.80 2.80 25.04
N ALA A 62 -11.06 2.08 23.95
CA ALA A 62 -11.90 2.57 22.87
C ALA A 62 -13.38 2.62 23.28
N ARG A 63 -13.80 1.69 24.17
CA ARG A 63 -15.15 1.60 24.77
C ARG A 63 -15.04 0.95 26.17
N PRO A 64 -16.07 1.04 27.03
CA PRO A 64 -16.03 0.39 28.35
C PRO A 64 -15.71 -1.11 28.25
N GLY A 65 -14.61 -1.52 28.88
CA GLY A 65 -14.09 -2.89 28.84
C GLY A 65 -13.72 -3.40 27.45
N TYR A 66 -13.31 -2.50 26.55
CA TYR A 66 -12.67 -2.83 25.27
C TYR A 66 -11.39 -2.00 25.17
N TYR A 67 -10.25 -2.64 25.39
CA TYR A 67 -8.94 -2.01 25.45
C TYR A 67 -8.17 -2.31 24.18
N CYS A 68 -7.56 -1.28 23.62
CA CYS A 68 -6.72 -1.37 22.45
C CYS A 68 -5.27 -1.07 22.83
N SER A 69 -4.35 -1.86 22.30
CA SER A 69 -2.91 -1.66 22.43
C SER A 69 -2.23 -1.82 21.07
N TYR A 70 -1.03 -1.29 20.93
CA TYR A 70 -0.26 -1.47 19.71
C TYR A 70 1.19 -1.86 19.96
N LYS A 71 1.79 -2.54 18.98
CA LYS A 71 3.22 -2.89 18.96
C LYS A 71 3.89 -2.31 17.72
N ARG A 72 5.17 -1.97 17.85
CA ARG A 72 6.03 -1.58 16.73
C ARG A 72 7.03 -2.69 16.48
N LEU A 73 6.93 -3.33 15.31
CA LEU A 73 7.77 -4.45 14.92
C LEU A 73 8.77 -3.98 13.85
N PRO A 74 10.08 -3.93 14.13
CA PRO A 74 11.05 -3.52 13.13
C PRO A 74 11.24 -4.62 12.08
N LYS A 75 11.13 -4.25 10.80
CA LYS A 75 11.48 -5.11 9.66
C LYS A 75 12.96 -4.97 9.36
N ARG A 76 13.71 -6.07 9.51
CA ARG A 76 15.17 -6.10 9.32
C ARG A 76 15.52 -6.87 8.05
N VAL A 77 16.46 -6.34 7.29
CA VAL A 77 17.13 -7.07 6.21
C VAL A 77 18.58 -7.26 6.60
N CYS A 78 19.02 -8.50 6.62
CA CYS A 78 20.37 -8.89 6.95
C CYS A 78 21.14 -9.24 5.68
N ARG A 79 22.41 -8.85 5.62
CA ARG A 79 23.34 -9.20 4.55
C ARG A 79 24.60 -9.73 5.18
N GLU A 80 25.08 -10.84 4.66
CA GLU A 80 26.37 -11.39 5.05
C GLU A 80 27.50 -10.54 4.46
N THR A 81 28.50 -10.23 5.28
CA THR A 81 29.67 -9.46 4.90
C THR A 81 30.93 -10.23 5.29
N LYS A 82 32.10 -9.79 4.81
CA LYS A 82 33.39 -10.38 5.21
C LYS A 82 33.65 -10.35 6.72
N ASN A 83 32.91 -9.51 7.47
CA ASN A 83 33.02 -9.33 8.91
C ASN A 83 31.85 -9.96 9.69
N GLY A 84 31.01 -10.76 9.04
CA GLY A 84 29.80 -11.36 9.60
C GLY A 84 28.51 -10.73 9.09
N GLU A 85 27.39 -11.08 9.73
CA GLU A 85 26.06 -10.59 9.33
C GLU A 85 25.83 -9.14 9.76
N THR A 86 25.42 -8.29 8.82
CA THR A 86 24.98 -6.93 9.09
C THR A 86 23.51 -6.78 8.77
N CYS A 87 22.70 -6.45 9.79
CA CYS A 87 21.27 -6.21 9.65
C CYS A 87 20.91 -4.73 9.75
N LYS A 88 20.06 -4.26 8.83
CA LYS A 88 19.50 -2.91 8.86
C LYS A 88 17.99 -2.96 8.97
N ILE A 89 17.43 -2.04 9.74
CA ILE A 89 15.97 -1.82 9.78
C ILE A 89 15.60 -1.10 8.48
N VAL A 90 14.71 -1.68 7.70
CA VAL A 90 14.25 -1.15 6.41
C VAL A 90 12.80 -0.70 6.44
N GLY A 91 12.10 -0.96 7.54
CA GLY A 91 10.72 -0.54 7.74
C GLY A 91 10.20 -1.02 9.07
N TRP A 92 8.92 -0.77 9.31
CA TRP A 92 8.23 -1.07 10.55
C TRP A 92 6.83 -1.57 10.25
N THR A 93 6.35 -2.50 11.07
CA THR A 93 4.95 -2.90 11.10
C THR A 93 4.35 -2.40 12.41
N LEU A 94 3.24 -1.69 12.31
CA LEU A 94 2.38 -1.34 13.44
C LEU A 94 1.30 -2.40 13.56
N GLU A 95 1.31 -3.18 14.63
CA GLU A 95 0.27 -4.14 14.95
C GLU A 95 -0.66 -3.51 15.99
N GLN A 96 -1.94 -3.34 15.67
CA GLN A 96 -2.99 -2.81 16.53
C GLN A 96 -3.91 -3.96 16.96
N ASN A 97 -4.06 -4.17 18.26
CA ASN A 97 -4.95 -5.19 18.82
C ASN A 97 -5.97 -4.55 19.75
N CYS A 98 -7.21 -5.04 19.77
CA CYS A 98 -8.25 -4.64 20.72
C CYS A 98 -8.99 -5.86 21.28
N TYR A 99 -9.28 -5.85 22.57
CA TYR A 99 -9.91 -6.95 23.31
C TYR A 99 -10.78 -6.47 24.48
#